data_AF-A0A6H9GG31-F1
#
_entry.id   AF-A0A6H9GG31-F1
#
_cell.length_a   1.000
_cell.length_b   1.000
_cell.length_c   1.000
_cell.angle_alpha   90.00
_cell.angle_beta   90.00
_cell.angle_gamma   90.00
#
_symmetry.space_group_name_H-M   'P 1'
#
loop_
_entity.id
_entity.type
_entity.pdbx_description
1 polymer ?
#
loop_
_entity_poly.entity_id
_entity_poly.type
_entity_poly.pdbx_seq_one_letter_code
_entity_poly.pdbx_strand_id
1 'polypeptide(L)'
;MSKIKSPLRYPGGKSRAIKQILPQIPVNIREYREPFFGGGSVFFAVKQLFGQQIKTYWINDLNYDLYCFWQCAQENIELLVAKITEIKQKYDSGRELFQDLTREDLKLTDFEKAVRFFILNRITFSGTVDSGGYSQAAFTSRFTDSSIARLTQIAPLLASVKITNQDYEELLFAEGKEVFIFLDPPYYSATKSRLYGVRGNLHTSFDHQRFADNMRQCQAKWLITYDDCAEIRKLFDFAHIIEWNLQYGMNNYKQGAAASGRELMIKNY
;
A
#
# COMPACT_ATOMS: atom_id res chain seq x y z
N MET A 1 23.91 -0.49 -5.44
CA MET A 1 22.68 -0.08 -6.16
C MET A 1 21.78 0.70 -5.21
N SER A 2 21.12 1.76 -5.67
CA SER A 2 20.15 2.50 -4.86
C SER A 2 18.94 1.64 -4.53
N LYS A 3 18.45 1.65 -3.28
CA LYS A 3 17.24 0.90 -2.89
C LYS A 3 16.04 1.35 -3.74
N ILE A 4 15.42 0.40 -4.43
CA ILE A 4 14.19 0.61 -5.18
C ILE A 4 13.07 0.85 -4.17
N LYS A 5 12.26 1.89 -4.42
CA LYS A 5 11.14 2.28 -3.57
C LYS A 5 9.84 2.08 -4.32
N SER A 6 8.73 2.05 -3.58
CA SER A 6 7.40 2.09 -4.19
C SER A 6 7.27 3.23 -5.20
N PRO A 7 6.68 2.98 -6.38
CA PRO A 7 6.39 4.02 -7.36
C PRO A 7 5.17 4.86 -6.98
N LEU A 8 4.35 4.38 -6.04
CA LEU A 8 3.11 4.99 -5.61
C LEU A 8 3.30 5.87 -4.37
N ARG A 9 2.49 6.93 -4.29
CA ARG A 9 2.22 7.62 -3.03
C ARG A 9 0.96 7.04 -2.43
N TYR A 10 1.09 6.29 -1.34
CA TYR A 10 -0.07 5.69 -0.68
C TYR A 10 -0.27 6.33 0.69
N PRO A 11 -1.50 6.77 1.04
CA PRO A 11 -1.85 7.10 2.42
C PRO A 11 -1.45 5.94 3.34
N GLY A 12 -0.96 6.22 4.55
CA GLY A 12 -0.49 5.18 5.47
C GLY A 12 0.83 4.48 5.09
N GLY A 13 1.41 4.76 3.92
CA GLY A 13 2.58 4.06 3.42
C GLY A 13 3.80 4.10 4.37
N LYS A 14 4.29 2.92 4.75
CA LYS A 14 5.35 2.70 5.76
C LYS A 14 6.79 2.98 5.31
N SER A 15 6.98 3.73 4.24
CA SER A 15 8.33 4.07 3.71
C SER A 15 9.26 4.76 4.72
N ARG A 16 8.72 5.55 5.66
CA ARG A 16 9.47 6.21 6.74
C ARG A 16 9.70 5.32 7.96
N ALA A 17 8.90 4.27 8.08
CA ALA A 17 8.88 3.30 9.16
C ALA A 17 9.78 2.08 8.90
N ILE A 18 10.30 1.92 7.68
CA ILE A 18 11.10 0.75 7.27
C ILE A 18 12.27 0.48 8.22
N LYS A 19 12.92 1.52 8.75
CA LYS A 19 14.07 1.35 9.66
C LYS A 19 13.68 0.71 10.99
N GLN A 20 12.44 0.90 11.43
CA GLN A 20 11.89 0.34 12.66
C GLN A 20 11.19 -1.00 12.41
N ILE A 21 10.54 -1.19 11.25
CA ILE A 21 9.86 -2.43 10.88
C ILE A 21 10.86 -3.56 10.61
N LEU A 22 11.89 -3.33 9.78
CA LEU A 22 12.78 -4.40 9.32
C LEU A 22 13.46 -5.17 10.47
N PRO A 23 13.95 -4.53 11.54
CA PRO A 23 14.54 -5.25 12.68
C PRO A 23 13.56 -6.17 13.43
N GLN A 24 12.26 -6.00 13.26
CA GLN A 24 11.25 -6.84 13.90
C GLN A 24 10.93 -8.10 13.11
N ILE A 25 11.33 -8.17 11.83
CA ILE A 25 11.04 -9.31 10.95
C ILE A 25 11.91 -10.51 11.36
N PRO A 26 11.34 -11.72 11.53
CA PRO A 26 12.12 -12.89 11.91
C PRO A 26 13.12 -13.27 10.82
N VAL A 27 14.24 -13.88 11.23
CA VAL A 27 15.29 -14.23 10.26
C VAL A 27 14.95 -15.47 9.44
N ASN A 28 14.28 -16.49 10.00
CA ASN A 28 14.01 -17.75 9.30
C ASN A 28 12.66 -17.70 8.59
N ILE A 29 12.64 -17.11 7.40
CA ILE A 29 11.44 -16.98 6.54
C ILE A 29 11.74 -17.59 5.17
N ARG A 30 10.81 -18.40 4.66
CA ARG A 30 10.83 -18.88 3.26
C ARG A 30 9.68 -18.34 2.41
N GLU A 31 8.63 -17.84 3.05
CA GLU A 31 7.47 -17.26 2.39
C GLU A 31 7.05 -15.94 3.06
N TYR A 32 6.92 -14.88 2.26
CA TYR A 32 6.46 -13.57 2.71
C TYR A 32 5.06 -13.30 2.18
N ARG A 33 4.17 -12.85 3.06
CA ARG A 33 2.81 -12.44 2.70
C ARG A 33 2.54 -11.01 3.15
N GLU A 34 1.87 -10.22 2.30
CA GLU A 34 1.42 -8.86 2.63
C GLU A 34 -0.05 -8.69 2.18
N PRO A 35 -1.02 -9.02 3.06
CA PRO A 35 -2.45 -9.05 2.71
C PRO A 35 -3.09 -7.69 2.46
N PHE A 36 -2.47 -6.63 2.99
CA PHE A 36 -2.87 -5.23 2.87
C PHE A 36 -1.74 -4.45 2.16
N PHE A 37 -1.55 -4.73 0.88
CA PHE A 37 -0.34 -4.33 0.16
C PHE A 37 -0.20 -2.82 0.00
N GLY A 38 -1.28 -2.12 -0.34
CA GLY A 38 -1.29 -0.69 -0.57
C GLY A 38 -0.18 -0.25 -1.54
N GLY A 39 0.70 0.62 -1.05
CA GLY A 39 1.88 1.08 -1.80
C GLY A 39 3.06 0.08 -1.84
N GLY A 40 3.06 -0.99 -1.06
CA GLY A 40 4.10 -2.03 -1.08
C GLY A 40 5.47 -1.60 -0.53
N SER A 41 5.54 -0.55 0.28
CA SER A 41 6.84 -0.04 0.76
C SER A 41 7.60 -1.04 1.62
N VAL A 42 6.89 -1.88 2.39
CA VAL A 42 7.51 -2.91 3.24
C VAL A 42 7.97 -4.07 2.37
N PHE A 43 7.12 -4.60 1.50
CA PHE A 43 7.50 -5.58 0.48
C PHE A 43 8.78 -5.21 -0.27
N PHE A 44 8.88 -4.01 -0.84
CA PHE A 44 10.09 -3.64 -1.59
C PHE A 44 11.34 -3.66 -0.71
N ALA A 45 11.23 -3.25 0.55
CA ALA A 45 12.33 -3.31 1.49
C ALA A 45 12.70 -4.75 1.87
N VAL A 46 11.71 -5.62 2.13
CA VAL A 46 11.90 -7.04 2.45
C VAL A 46 12.49 -7.80 1.27
N LYS A 47 11.91 -7.66 0.08
CA LYS A 47 12.35 -8.32 -1.15
C LYS A 47 13.82 -8.05 -1.46
N GLN A 48 14.27 -6.81 -1.24
CA GLN A 48 15.67 -6.42 -1.44
C GLN A 48 16.59 -6.82 -0.29
N LEU A 49 16.08 -6.91 0.95
CA LEU A 49 16.88 -7.28 2.12
C LEU A 49 17.12 -8.80 2.20
N PHE A 50 16.06 -9.59 2.04
CA PHE A 50 16.09 -11.04 2.18
C PHE A 50 16.49 -11.75 0.87
N GLY A 51 16.47 -11.04 -0.27
CA GLY A 51 16.98 -11.52 -1.55
C GLY A 51 16.43 -12.90 -1.92
N GLN A 52 17.33 -13.88 -2.07
CA GLN A 52 17.01 -15.26 -2.46
C GLN A 52 16.58 -16.16 -1.28
N GLN A 53 16.64 -15.68 -0.05
CA GLN A 53 16.27 -16.47 1.13
C GLN A 53 14.78 -16.83 1.09
N ILE A 54 13.93 -15.82 0.90
CA ILE A 54 12.50 -15.99 0.72
C ILE A 54 12.24 -16.45 -0.72
N LYS A 55 11.59 -17.61 -0.86
CA LYS A 55 11.31 -18.26 -2.15
C LYS A 55 9.97 -17.82 -2.73
N THR A 56 9.00 -17.56 -1.86
CA THR A 56 7.63 -17.22 -2.25
C THR A 56 7.27 -15.86 -1.69
N TYR A 57 6.71 -15.01 -2.55
CA TYR A 57 6.14 -13.73 -2.15
C TYR A 57 4.69 -13.71 -2.61
N TRP A 58 3.77 -13.40 -1.71
CA TRP A 58 2.34 -13.26 -2.00
C TRP A 58 1.82 -11.95 -1.46
N ILE A 59 1.39 -11.07 -2.35
CA ILE A 59 0.81 -9.77 -2.02
C ILE A 59 -0.66 -9.74 -2.40
N ASN A 60 -1.45 -8.99 -1.64
CA ASN A 60 -2.88 -8.85 -1.88
C ASN A 60 -3.34 -7.45 -1.50
N ASP A 61 -4.35 -6.96 -2.20
CA ASP A 61 -5.09 -5.78 -1.75
C ASP A 61 -6.55 -5.91 -2.16
N LEU A 62 -7.45 -5.39 -1.34
CA LEU A 62 -8.89 -5.42 -1.63
C LEU A 62 -9.30 -4.36 -2.67
N ASN A 63 -8.52 -3.30 -2.83
CA ASN A 63 -8.76 -2.29 -3.86
C ASN A 63 -8.45 -2.86 -5.25
N TYR A 64 -9.51 -3.07 -6.04
CA TYR A 64 -9.40 -3.71 -7.35
C TYR A 64 -8.57 -2.89 -8.35
N ASP A 65 -8.70 -1.56 -8.39
CA ASP A 65 -7.92 -0.73 -9.30
C ASP A 65 -6.42 -0.75 -8.96
N LEU A 66 -6.10 -0.77 -7.66
CA LEU A 66 -4.74 -0.94 -7.17
C LEU A 66 -4.19 -2.33 -7.54
N TYR A 67 -5.01 -3.37 -7.39
CA TYR A 67 -4.67 -4.72 -7.85
C TYR A 67 -4.37 -4.73 -9.36
N CYS A 68 -5.22 -4.13 -10.19
CA CYS A 68 -4.99 -4.02 -11.63
C CYS A 68 -3.64 -3.34 -11.92
N PHE A 69 -3.32 -2.25 -11.21
CA PHE A 69 -2.02 -1.59 -11.34
C PHE A 69 -0.85 -2.55 -11.10
N TRP A 70 -0.87 -3.28 -9.98
CA TRP A 70 0.22 -4.20 -9.65
C TRP A 70 0.30 -5.40 -10.58
N GLN A 71 -0.85 -5.96 -10.99
CA GLN A 71 -0.90 -7.06 -11.95
C GLN A 71 -0.32 -6.63 -13.31
N CYS A 72 -0.79 -5.51 -13.87
CA CYS A 72 -0.27 -5.00 -15.15
C CYS A 72 1.21 -4.60 -15.05
N ALA A 73 1.65 -4.05 -13.91
CA ALA A 73 3.05 -3.73 -13.68
C ALA A 73 3.94 -4.98 -13.63
N GLN A 74 3.42 -6.12 -13.19
CA GLN A 74 4.11 -7.41 -13.24
C GLN A 74 4.12 -8.00 -14.65
N GLU A 75 2.99 -7.99 -15.35
CA GLU A 75 2.81 -8.67 -16.63
C GLU A 75 3.47 -7.94 -17.81
N ASN A 76 3.30 -6.62 -17.90
CA ASN A 76 3.81 -5.83 -19.01
C ASN A 76 4.07 -4.37 -18.62
N ILE A 77 5.16 -4.17 -17.87
CA ILE A 77 5.57 -2.85 -17.39
C ILE A 77 5.86 -1.87 -18.54
N GLU A 78 6.36 -2.36 -19.67
CA GLU A 78 6.72 -1.52 -20.83
C GLU A 78 5.48 -0.96 -21.51
N LEU A 79 4.44 -1.79 -21.69
CA LEU A 79 3.15 -1.33 -22.22
C LEU A 79 2.48 -0.31 -21.28
N LEU A 80 2.54 -0.56 -19.97
CA LEU A 80 2.02 0.36 -18.96
C LEU A 80 2.73 1.72 -19.04
N VAL A 81 4.07 1.72 -19.08
CA VAL A 81 4.90 2.93 -19.20
C VAL A 81 4.62 3.68 -20.51
N ALA A 82 4.53 2.96 -21.63
CA ALA A 82 4.25 3.55 -22.93
C ALA A 82 2.89 4.27 -22.92
N LYS A 83 1.84 3.62 -22.40
CA LYS A 83 0.50 4.20 -22.37
C LYS A 83 0.40 5.42 -21.45
N ILE A 84 1.03 5.37 -20.28
CA ILE A 84 1.08 6.51 -19.36
C ILE A 84 1.84 7.69 -19.99
N THR A 85 2.92 7.41 -20.72
CA THR A 85 3.72 8.43 -21.43
C THR A 85 2.91 9.08 -22.55
N GLU A 86 2.20 8.29 -23.36
CA GLU A 86 1.29 8.77 -24.41
C GLU A 86 0.24 9.73 -23.82
N ILE A 87 -0.43 9.33 -22.72
CA ILE A 87 -1.42 10.18 -22.07
C ILE A 87 -0.77 11.46 -21.54
N LYS A 88 0.41 11.37 -20.92
CA LYS A 88 1.12 12.56 -20.45
C LYS A 88 1.40 13.57 -21.57
N GLN A 89 1.77 13.09 -22.75
CA GLN A 89 2.05 13.93 -23.93
C GLN A 89 0.79 14.51 -24.57
N LYS A 90 -0.35 13.82 -24.43
CA LYS A 90 -1.63 14.25 -24.99
C LYS A 90 -2.27 15.42 -24.22
N TYR A 91 -2.09 15.49 -22.90
CA TYR A 91 -2.79 16.47 -22.05
C TYR A 91 -1.85 17.54 -21.51
N ASP A 92 -2.08 18.79 -21.94
CA ASP A 92 -1.42 19.97 -21.36
C ASP A 92 -2.08 20.40 -20.03
N SER A 93 -3.38 20.16 -19.89
CA SER A 93 -4.17 20.49 -18.70
C SER A 93 -4.40 19.27 -17.82
N GLY A 94 -3.78 19.27 -16.64
CA GLY A 94 -4.01 18.22 -15.64
C GLY A 94 -5.45 18.18 -15.13
N ARG A 95 -6.19 19.30 -15.20
CA ARG A 95 -7.60 19.37 -14.78
C ARG A 95 -8.50 18.65 -15.78
N GLU A 96 -8.28 18.85 -17.08
CA GLU A 96 -9.01 18.13 -18.14
C GLU A 96 -8.72 16.64 -18.05
N LEU A 97 -7.43 16.27 -17.91
CA LEU A 97 -7.03 14.88 -17.68
C LEU A 97 -7.75 14.25 -16.49
N PHE A 98 -7.83 14.97 -15.35
CA PHE A 98 -8.56 14.49 -14.19
C PHE A 98 -10.06 14.30 -14.47
N GLN A 99 -10.71 15.27 -15.12
CA GLN A 99 -12.13 15.17 -15.49
C GLN A 99 -12.39 13.95 -16.38
N ASP A 100 -11.56 13.75 -17.40
CA ASP A 100 -11.69 12.62 -18.32
C ASP A 100 -11.47 11.25 -17.65
N LEU A 101 -10.56 11.19 -16.67
CA LEU A 101 -10.29 9.96 -15.93
C LEU A 101 -11.31 9.67 -14.82
N THR A 102 -12.16 10.63 -14.45
CA THR A 102 -13.09 10.52 -13.31
C THR A 102 -14.57 10.53 -13.73
N ARG A 103 -14.87 10.47 -15.02
CA ARG A 103 -16.26 10.40 -15.48
C ARG A 103 -16.93 9.12 -14.97
N GLU A 104 -18.21 9.25 -14.60
CA GLU A 104 -18.98 8.15 -14.01
C GLU A 104 -19.34 7.04 -15.02
N ASP A 105 -19.33 7.36 -16.31
CA ASP A 105 -19.73 6.47 -17.40
C ASP A 105 -18.59 5.58 -17.95
N LEU A 106 -17.38 5.70 -17.38
CA LEU A 106 -16.21 4.97 -17.86
C LEU A 106 -16.34 3.46 -17.65
N LYS A 107 -16.30 2.71 -18.75
CA LYS A 107 -16.15 1.25 -18.75
C LYS A 107 -14.70 0.92 -19.11
N LEU A 108 -13.88 0.73 -18.09
CA LEU A 108 -12.46 0.48 -18.25
C LEU A 108 -12.12 -1.01 -18.19
N THR A 109 -11.26 -1.44 -19.10
CA THR A 109 -10.50 -2.69 -18.98
C THR A 109 -9.55 -2.62 -17.78
N ASP A 110 -9.03 -3.76 -17.34
CA ASP A 110 -8.11 -3.81 -16.19
C ASP A 110 -6.80 -3.06 -16.48
N PHE A 111 -6.33 -3.12 -17.72
CA PHE A 111 -5.19 -2.32 -18.15
C PHE A 111 -5.47 -0.81 -18.09
N GLU A 112 -6.65 -0.36 -18.51
CA GLU A 112 -7.02 1.06 -18.40
C GLU A 112 -7.21 1.50 -16.94
N LYS A 113 -7.71 0.62 -16.06
CA LYS A 113 -7.75 0.87 -14.61
C LYS A 113 -6.34 1.03 -14.05
N ALA A 114 -5.40 0.18 -14.43
CA ALA A 114 -3.99 0.28 -14.02
C ALA A 114 -3.36 1.61 -14.44
N VAL A 115 -3.53 2.01 -15.70
CA VAL A 115 -3.06 3.29 -16.25
C VAL A 115 -3.70 4.46 -15.50
N ARG A 116 -5.04 4.45 -15.36
CA ARG A 116 -5.80 5.47 -14.63
C ARG A 116 -5.31 5.60 -13.20
N PHE A 117 -5.16 4.49 -12.49
CA PHE A 117 -4.78 4.45 -11.08
C PHE A 117 -3.44 5.16 -10.87
N PHE A 118 -2.42 4.83 -11.67
CA PHE A 118 -1.12 5.50 -11.58
C PHE A 118 -1.24 7.00 -11.84
N ILE A 119 -1.93 7.42 -12.90
CA ILE A 119 -2.06 8.84 -13.25
C ILE A 119 -2.77 9.60 -12.12
N LEU A 120 -3.93 9.11 -11.67
CA LEU A 120 -4.67 9.70 -10.55
C LEU A 120 -3.81 9.77 -9.28
N ASN A 121 -2.99 8.74 -8.99
CA ASN A 121 -2.07 8.75 -7.87
C ASN A 121 -1.04 9.91 -7.94
N ARG A 122 -0.66 10.32 -9.15
CA ARG A 122 0.31 11.41 -9.37
C ARG A 122 -0.35 12.79 -9.42
N ILE A 123 -1.62 12.90 -9.77
CA ILE A 123 -2.28 14.20 -10.01
C ILE A 123 -3.30 14.60 -8.93
N THR A 124 -3.60 13.73 -7.96
CA THR A 124 -4.49 14.02 -6.83
C THR A 124 -3.76 14.49 -5.58
N PHE A 125 -4.47 15.17 -4.68
CA PHE A 125 -3.96 15.47 -3.34
C PHE A 125 -3.57 14.18 -2.61
N SER A 126 -2.41 14.19 -1.95
CA SER A 126 -1.87 13.05 -1.17
C SER A 126 -1.77 11.69 -1.87
N GLY A 127 -2.08 11.57 -3.17
CA GLY A 127 -2.14 10.29 -3.88
C GLY A 127 -3.39 9.46 -3.54
N THR A 128 -4.42 10.07 -2.95
CA THR A 128 -5.70 9.42 -2.68
C THR A 128 -6.49 9.32 -3.99
N VAL A 129 -6.38 8.19 -4.69
CA VAL A 129 -7.00 7.98 -6.01
C VAL A 129 -8.52 8.06 -5.93
N ASP A 130 -9.14 7.29 -5.05
CA ASP A 130 -10.61 7.13 -5.00
C ASP A 130 -11.35 8.27 -4.27
N SER A 131 -10.63 9.01 -3.43
CA SER A 131 -11.21 10.00 -2.51
C SER A 131 -10.59 11.40 -2.63
N GLY A 132 -9.56 11.56 -3.46
CA GLY A 132 -8.80 12.79 -3.61
C GLY A 132 -9.27 13.67 -4.76
N GLY A 133 -9.30 14.98 -4.51
CA GLY A 133 -9.47 15.97 -5.56
C GLY A 133 -8.20 16.18 -6.40
N TYR A 134 -8.39 16.73 -7.59
CA TYR A 134 -7.32 17.21 -8.46
C TYR A 134 -6.40 18.23 -7.77
N SER A 135 -5.08 18.09 -7.98
CA SER A 135 -4.07 19.02 -7.48
C SER A 135 -3.12 19.45 -8.60
N GLN A 136 -3.19 20.73 -9.00
CA GLN A 136 -2.26 21.31 -9.98
C GLN A 136 -0.80 21.16 -9.56
N ALA A 137 -0.50 21.38 -8.28
CA ALA A 137 0.85 21.19 -7.75
C ALA A 137 1.33 19.73 -7.88
N ALA A 138 0.44 18.75 -7.63
CA ALA A 138 0.77 17.34 -7.81
C ALA A 138 1.01 16.98 -9.29
N PHE A 139 0.14 17.45 -10.20
CA PHE A 139 0.31 17.28 -11.64
C PHE A 139 1.70 17.76 -12.10
N THR A 140 2.06 19.00 -11.77
CA THR A 140 3.34 19.59 -12.19
C THR A 140 4.55 18.93 -11.52
N SER A 141 4.49 18.66 -10.21
CA SER A 141 5.67 18.22 -9.46
C SER A 141 5.81 16.70 -9.33
N ARG A 142 4.77 15.92 -9.67
CA ARG A 142 4.73 14.47 -9.44
C ARG A 142 4.39 13.69 -10.69
N PHE A 143 3.61 14.19 -11.64
CA PHE A 143 3.37 13.45 -12.90
C PHE A 143 4.46 13.79 -13.94
N THR A 144 5.69 13.36 -13.64
CA THR A 144 6.92 13.69 -14.39
C THR A 144 7.43 12.48 -15.18
N ASP A 145 8.24 12.69 -16.22
CA ASP A 145 8.85 11.57 -16.97
C ASP A 145 9.71 10.69 -16.07
N SER A 146 10.44 11.32 -15.13
CA SER A 146 11.21 10.61 -14.10
C SER A 146 10.35 9.78 -13.14
N SER A 147 9.05 10.09 -13.01
CA SER A 147 8.14 9.26 -12.23
C SER A 147 7.65 8.04 -12.98
N ILE A 148 7.42 8.19 -14.29
CA ILE A 148 6.99 7.13 -15.19
C ILE A 148 8.15 6.17 -15.43
N ALA A 149 9.35 6.69 -15.73
CA ALA A 149 10.56 5.90 -15.93
C ALA A 149 10.97 5.07 -14.69
N ARG A 150 10.54 5.45 -13.48
CA ARG A 150 10.79 4.65 -12.27
C ARG A 150 9.93 3.38 -12.19
N LEU A 151 8.87 3.26 -12.98
CA LEU A 151 8.03 2.06 -13.02
C LEU A 151 8.82 0.85 -13.50
N THR A 152 9.65 1.00 -14.55
CA THR A 152 10.45 -0.12 -15.08
C THR A 152 11.42 -0.72 -14.05
N GLN A 153 11.85 0.08 -13.07
CA GLN A 153 12.74 -0.37 -11.99
C GLN A 153 12.10 -1.42 -11.09
N ILE A 154 10.77 -1.47 -10.99
CA ILE A 154 10.09 -2.40 -10.05
C ILE A 154 9.86 -3.78 -10.65
N ALA A 155 9.88 -3.91 -11.98
CA ALA A 155 9.54 -5.15 -12.68
C ALA A 155 10.38 -6.36 -12.22
N PRO A 156 11.71 -6.25 -12.04
CA PRO A 156 12.51 -7.37 -11.52
C PRO A 156 12.12 -7.82 -10.10
N LEU A 157 11.56 -6.91 -9.28
CA LEU A 157 11.14 -7.22 -7.91
C LEU A 157 9.74 -7.83 -7.86
N LEU A 158 8.88 -7.49 -8.82
CA LEU A 158 7.55 -8.09 -8.98
C LEU A 158 7.59 -9.43 -9.71
N ALA A 159 8.70 -9.77 -10.38
CA ALA A 159 8.85 -11.07 -11.03
C ALA A 159 8.60 -12.23 -10.03
N SER A 160 7.73 -13.15 -10.43
CA SER A 160 7.35 -14.34 -9.66
C SER A 160 6.67 -14.08 -8.31
N VAL A 161 6.09 -12.89 -8.12
CA VAL A 161 5.22 -12.58 -6.97
C VAL A 161 3.80 -13.07 -7.26
N LYS A 162 3.16 -13.75 -6.32
CA LYS A 162 1.72 -14.03 -6.43
C LYS A 162 0.95 -12.77 -6.04
N ILE A 163 0.16 -12.22 -6.95
CA ILE A 163 -0.64 -11.00 -6.74
C ILE A 163 -2.11 -11.41 -6.78
N THR A 164 -2.88 -11.08 -5.74
CA THR A 164 -4.32 -11.41 -5.66
C THR A 164 -5.17 -10.21 -5.24
N ASN A 165 -6.47 -10.29 -5.54
CA ASN A 165 -7.51 -9.38 -5.02
C ASN A 165 -8.58 -10.21 -4.31
N GLN A 166 -8.33 -10.53 -3.04
CA GLN A 166 -9.15 -11.39 -2.21
C GLN A 166 -9.30 -10.79 -0.81
N ASP A 167 -10.19 -11.38 0.00
CA ASP A 167 -10.20 -11.11 1.44
C ASP A 167 -8.84 -11.48 2.04
N TYR A 168 -8.36 -10.70 3.02
CA TYR A 168 -7.05 -10.91 3.61
C TYR A 168 -6.91 -12.31 4.23
N GLU A 169 -8.02 -12.90 4.71
CA GLU A 169 -8.05 -14.23 5.33
C GLU A 169 -7.51 -15.34 4.44
N GLU A 170 -7.68 -15.23 3.12
CA GLU A 170 -7.14 -16.19 2.16
C GLU A 170 -5.61 -16.32 2.30
N LEU A 171 -4.92 -15.21 2.58
CA LEU A 171 -3.47 -15.20 2.78
C LEU A 171 -3.08 -15.63 4.20
N LEU A 172 -3.95 -15.44 5.19
CA LEU A 172 -3.68 -15.85 6.57
C LEU A 172 -3.72 -17.36 6.72
N PHE A 173 -4.70 -18.00 6.10
CA PHE A 173 -5.01 -19.41 6.33
C PHE A 173 -4.57 -20.34 5.20
N ALA A 174 -4.08 -19.80 4.08
CA ALA A 174 -3.45 -20.63 3.06
C ALA A 174 -2.24 -21.40 3.61
N GLU A 175 -2.09 -22.65 3.18
CA GLU A 175 -0.93 -23.46 3.51
C GLU A 175 0.38 -22.82 3.03
N GLY A 176 1.44 -23.02 3.79
CA GLY A 176 2.77 -22.48 3.48
C GLY A 176 3.83 -23.02 4.44
N LYS A 177 5.10 -22.74 4.16
CA LYS A 177 6.23 -23.18 5.00
C LYS A 177 7.06 -21.99 5.43
N GLU A 178 7.32 -21.89 6.74
CA GLU A 178 8.11 -20.79 7.33
C GLU A 178 7.58 -19.43 6.86
N VAL A 179 6.25 -19.28 6.98
CA VAL A 179 5.50 -18.11 6.53
C VAL A 179 5.67 -16.97 7.53
N PHE A 180 5.98 -15.79 7.00
CA PHE A 180 5.85 -14.53 7.70
C PHE A 180 4.86 -13.61 7.00
N ILE A 181 3.96 -13.00 7.77
CA ILE A 181 2.91 -12.12 7.28
C ILE A 181 3.12 -10.72 7.86
N PHE A 182 3.29 -9.73 6.98
CA PHE A 182 3.24 -8.32 7.36
C PHE A 182 1.85 -7.77 7.09
N LEU A 183 1.21 -7.14 8.08
CA LEU A 183 -0.13 -6.60 7.97
C LEU A 183 -0.16 -5.12 8.35
N ASP A 184 -0.78 -4.31 7.50
CA ASP A 184 -1.01 -2.89 7.75
C ASP A 184 -2.47 -2.55 7.42
N PRO A 185 -3.43 -2.98 8.27
CA PRO A 185 -4.84 -2.85 7.97
C PRO A 185 -5.29 -1.39 8.03
N PRO A 186 -6.51 -1.09 7.57
CA PRO A 186 -7.21 0.15 7.91
C PRO A 186 -7.12 0.45 9.43
N TYR A 187 -6.64 1.63 9.83
CA TYR A 187 -6.51 2.02 11.24
C TYR A 187 -7.87 2.33 11.87
N TYR A 188 -8.01 2.04 13.16
CA TYR A 188 -9.26 2.19 13.90
C TYR A 188 -9.72 3.65 13.96
N SER A 189 -8.81 4.56 14.32
CA SER A 189 -9.06 6.01 14.35
C SER A 189 -9.23 6.66 12.98
N ALA A 190 -8.75 6.00 11.90
CA ALA A 190 -8.88 6.49 10.52
C ALA A 190 -10.28 6.28 9.92
N THR A 191 -11.20 5.63 10.63
CA THR A 191 -12.63 5.60 10.29
C THR A 191 -13.23 7.00 10.10
N LYS A 192 -12.63 8.04 10.70
CA LYS A 192 -13.04 9.45 10.49
C LYS A 192 -12.52 10.09 9.20
N SER A 193 -11.48 9.55 8.54
CA SER A 193 -10.79 10.22 7.41
C SER A 193 -11.12 9.68 6.00
N ARG A 194 -11.89 8.59 5.86
CA ARG A 194 -12.45 8.07 4.58
C ARG A 194 -11.45 7.95 3.41
N LEU A 195 -10.19 7.54 3.68
CA LEU A 195 -9.09 7.65 2.70
C LEU A 195 -9.01 6.52 1.65
N TYR A 196 -9.57 5.33 1.90
CA TYR A 196 -9.53 4.16 1.01
C TYR A 196 -10.91 3.76 0.50
N GLY A 197 -10.98 3.43 -0.79
CA GLY A 197 -12.20 3.05 -1.50
C GLY A 197 -13.08 4.24 -1.86
N VAL A 198 -14.09 4.00 -2.72
CA VAL A 198 -15.04 5.04 -3.15
C VAL A 198 -15.82 5.52 -1.92
N ARG A 199 -15.63 6.80 -1.55
CA ARG A 199 -16.22 7.44 -0.36
C ARG A 199 -15.84 6.79 0.99
N GLY A 200 -14.73 6.06 1.07
CA GLY A 200 -14.23 5.51 2.33
C GLY A 200 -14.84 4.16 2.75
N ASN A 201 -15.60 3.51 1.86
CA ASN A 201 -16.32 2.27 2.16
C ASN A 201 -15.39 1.16 2.71
N LEU A 202 -14.20 1.01 2.12
CA LEU A 202 -13.22 -0.01 2.53
C LEU A 202 -12.66 0.22 3.95
N HIS A 203 -12.65 1.46 4.45
CA HIS A 203 -12.30 1.75 5.85
C HIS A 203 -13.46 1.52 6.81
N THR A 204 -14.65 1.99 6.46
CA THR A 204 -15.81 1.99 7.38
C THR A 204 -16.39 0.61 7.61
N SER A 205 -16.10 -0.35 6.73
CA SER A 205 -16.57 -1.73 6.83
C SER A 205 -15.53 -2.71 7.37
N PHE A 206 -14.32 -2.25 7.76
CA PHE A 206 -13.30 -3.15 8.27
C PHE A 206 -13.66 -3.63 9.68
N ASP A 207 -13.83 -4.94 9.84
CA ASP A 207 -14.16 -5.55 11.12
C ASP A 207 -12.88 -5.85 11.91
N HIS A 208 -12.56 -4.94 12.83
CA HIS A 208 -11.39 -5.01 13.69
C HIS A 208 -11.45 -6.20 14.67
N GLN A 209 -12.65 -6.59 15.11
CA GLN A 209 -12.83 -7.73 16.02
C GLN A 209 -12.57 -9.03 15.27
N ARG A 210 -13.20 -9.22 14.10
CA ARG A 210 -12.93 -10.35 13.20
C ARG A 210 -11.43 -10.45 12.88
N PHE A 211 -10.80 -9.31 12.57
CA PHE A 211 -9.36 -9.28 12.31
C PHE A 211 -8.53 -9.76 13.50
N ALA A 212 -8.81 -9.29 14.72
CA ALA A 212 -8.10 -9.74 15.92
C ALA A 212 -8.34 -11.24 16.20
N ASP A 213 -9.56 -11.72 16.02
CA ASP A 213 -9.93 -13.13 16.20
C ASP A 213 -9.20 -14.03 15.18
N ASN A 214 -9.01 -13.56 13.95
CA ASN A 214 -8.21 -14.25 12.94
C ASN A 214 -6.72 -14.28 13.28
N MET A 215 -6.18 -13.16 13.77
CA MET A 215 -4.78 -13.09 14.22
C MET A 215 -4.50 -14.02 15.40
N ARG A 216 -5.49 -14.23 16.28
CA ARG A 216 -5.42 -15.19 17.37
C ARG A 216 -5.35 -16.65 16.89
N GLN A 217 -6.00 -16.95 15.76
CA GLN A 217 -6.03 -18.30 15.18
C GLN A 217 -4.87 -18.58 14.20
N CYS A 218 -4.29 -17.53 13.61
CA CYS A 218 -3.23 -17.65 12.63
C CYS A 218 -1.95 -18.26 13.23
N GLN A 219 -1.50 -19.38 12.66
CA GLN A 219 -0.31 -20.11 13.11
C GLN A 219 1.01 -19.55 12.53
N ALA A 220 0.94 -18.76 11.45
CA ALA A 220 2.11 -18.13 10.87
C ALA A 220 2.66 -17.03 11.79
N LYS A 221 3.94 -16.69 11.62
CA LYS A 221 4.50 -15.51 12.29
C LYS A 221 3.95 -14.27 11.64
N TRP A 222 3.47 -13.31 12.42
CA TRP A 222 2.93 -12.09 11.87
C TRP A 222 3.39 -10.84 12.62
N LEU A 223 3.47 -9.73 11.89
CA LEU A 223 3.75 -8.39 12.40
C LEU A 223 2.72 -7.43 11.84
N ILE A 224 2.05 -6.72 12.74
CA ILE A 224 1.00 -5.75 12.44
C ILE A 224 1.49 -4.35 12.79
N THR A 225 1.19 -3.36 11.95
CA THR A 225 1.25 -1.94 12.33
C THR A 225 -0.14 -1.37 12.53
N TYR A 226 -0.34 -0.63 13.61
CA TYR A 226 -1.66 -0.16 14.03
C TYR A 226 -1.64 1.19 14.76
N ASP A 227 -2.78 1.87 14.86
CA ASP A 227 -2.90 3.03 15.75
C ASP A 227 -2.90 2.65 17.23
N ASP A 228 -2.29 3.50 18.06
CA ASP A 228 -2.26 3.30 19.51
C ASP A 228 -3.55 3.84 20.16
N CYS A 229 -4.53 2.95 20.36
CA CYS A 229 -5.73 3.23 21.14
C CYS A 229 -6.10 2.10 22.10
N ALA A 230 -6.96 2.39 23.07
CA ALA A 230 -7.36 1.45 24.11
C ALA A 230 -8.07 0.22 23.53
N GLU A 231 -8.89 0.41 22.50
CA GLU A 231 -9.63 -0.64 21.81
C GLU A 231 -8.69 -1.63 21.14
N ILE A 232 -7.68 -1.15 20.41
CA ILE A 232 -6.70 -2.02 19.74
C ILE A 232 -5.83 -2.75 20.75
N ARG A 233 -5.38 -2.08 21.81
CA ARG A 233 -4.64 -2.75 22.90
C ARG A 233 -5.46 -3.87 23.53
N LYS A 234 -6.77 -3.66 23.71
CA LYS A 234 -7.67 -4.68 24.24
C LYS A 234 -7.86 -5.84 23.26
N LEU A 235 -8.06 -5.56 21.97
CA LEU A 235 -8.24 -6.60 20.95
C LEU A 235 -7.01 -7.52 20.80
N PHE A 236 -5.82 -6.96 20.99
CA PHE A 236 -4.54 -7.65 20.82
C PHE A 236 -3.81 -7.97 22.14
N ASP A 237 -4.54 -8.06 23.26
CA ASP A 237 -3.99 -8.36 24.59
C ASP A 237 -3.23 -9.69 24.68
N PHE A 238 -3.48 -10.59 23.73
CA PHE A 238 -2.87 -11.91 23.60
C PHE A 238 -1.50 -11.90 22.90
N ALA A 239 -1.03 -10.75 22.40
CA ALA A 239 0.17 -10.62 21.57
C ALA A 239 1.20 -9.65 22.17
N HIS A 240 2.42 -9.66 21.61
CA HIS A 240 3.47 -8.72 22.01
C HIS A 240 3.23 -7.35 21.37
N ILE A 241 2.93 -6.35 22.20
CA ILE A 241 2.69 -4.96 21.77
C ILE A 241 3.95 -4.13 22.03
N ILE A 242 4.43 -3.44 20.99
CA ILE A 242 5.58 -2.54 21.03
C ILE A 242 5.11 -1.14 20.59
N GLU A 243 5.35 -0.15 21.43
CA GLU A 243 5.06 1.25 21.11
C GLU A 243 6.13 1.86 20.24
N TRP A 244 5.73 2.69 19.29
CA TRP A 244 6.64 3.48 18.46
C TRP A 244 6.00 4.80 18.05
N ASN A 245 6.87 5.75 17.72
CA ASN A 245 6.48 7.08 17.26
C ASN A 245 6.91 7.27 15.81
N LEU A 246 5.96 7.69 14.97
CA LEU A 246 6.24 8.14 13.62
C LEU A 246 6.01 9.64 13.52
N GLN A 247 7.06 10.36 13.10
CA GLN A 247 6.93 11.77 12.76
C GLN A 247 6.29 11.87 11.36
N TYR A 248 4.97 12.04 11.35
CA TYR A 248 4.20 12.27 10.13
C TYR A 248 4.55 13.64 9.54
N GLY A 249 4.83 13.69 8.24
CA GLY A 249 5.32 14.90 7.57
C GLY A 249 4.23 15.81 7.00
N MET A 250 2.97 15.66 7.40
CA MET A 250 1.90 16.55 6.96
C MET A 250 1.76 17.67 7.98
N ASN A 251 2.55 18.73 7.82
CA ASN A 251 2.27 20.00 8.47
C ASN A 251 0.99 20.56 7.84
N ASN A 252 -0.09 20.63 8.60
CA ASN A 252 -1.09 21.66 8.32
C ASN A 252 -0.38 23.00 8.49
N TYR A 253 -0.49 23.90 7.51
CA TYR A 253 0.14 25.22 7.49
C TYR A 253 -0.22 26.11 8.71
N LYS A 254 -1.12 25.64 9.58
CA LYS A 254 -1.58 26.28 10.82
C LYS A 254 -1.07 25.63 12.13
N GLN A 255 -0.28 24.56 12.10
CA GLN A 255 0.29 23.94 13.31
C GLN A 255 1.81 23.83 13.20
N GLY A 256 2.51 24.48 14.14
CA GLY A 256 3.98 24.62 14.16
C GLY A 256 4.77 23.31 14.39
N ALA A 257 4.09 22.19 14.63
CA ALA A 257 4.66 20.85 14.67
C ALA A 257 3.61 19.83 14.19
N ALA A 258 4.01 18.88 13.34
CA ALA A 258 3.17 17.73 13.03
C ALA A 258 3.03 16.85 14.29
N ALA A 259 1.79 16.46 14.62
CA ALA A 259 1.54 15.54 15.73
C ALA A 259 2.32 14.23 15.53
N SER A 260 3.05 13.79 16.56
CA SER A 260 3.61 12.44 16.60
C SER A 260 2.45 11.46 16.65
N GLY A 261 2.23 10.70 15.58
CA GLY A 261 1.29 9.60 15.60
C GLY A 261 1.89 8.51 16.48
N ARG A 262 1.24 8.23 17.62
CA ARG A 262 1.55 7.03 18.40
C ARG A 262 0.94 5.85 17.67
N GLU A 263 1.78 4.88 17.39
CA GLU A 263 1.38 3.64 16.74
C GLU A 263 1.87 2.46 17.58
N LEU A 264 1.40 1.28 17.19
CA LEU A 264 1.77 0.00 17.75
C LEU A 264 2.37 -0.87 16.65
N MET A 265 3.41 -1.61 17.02
CA MET A 265 3.79 -2.85 16.36
C MET A 265 3.29 -4.00 17.21
N ILE A 266 2.56 -4.93 16.61
CA ILE A 266 1.97 -6.07 17.32
C ILE A 266 2.45 -7.36 16.65
N LYS A 267 2.94 -8.34 17.41
CA LYS A 267 3.46 -9.61 16.87
C LYS A 267 3.22 -10.81 17.79
N ASN A 268 3.21 -12.02 17.22
CA ASN A 268 3.02 -13.29 17.95
C ASN A 268 4.31 -14.09 18.21
N TYR A 269 5.48 -13.44 18.18
CA TYR A 269 6.79 -14.07 18.38
C TYR A 269 7.80 -13.12 19.04
#